data_AF-A0A2D8G3C4-F1
#
_entry.id   AF-A0A2D8G3C4-F1
#
_cell.length_a   1.000
_cell.length_b   1.000
_cell.length_c   1.000
_cell.angle_alpha   90.00
_cell.angle_beta   90.00
_cell.angle_gamma   90.00
#
_symmetry.space_group_name_H-M   'P 1'
#
loop_
_entity.id
_entity.type
_entity.pdbx_description
1 polymer ?
#
loop_
_entity_poly.entity_id
_entity_poly.type
_entity_poly.pdbx_seq_one_letter_code
_entity_poly.pdbx_strand_id
1 'polypeptide(L)' 'MGEGVTHDIANAIGAWWEDRREIIQPSEFILGLDNKVIASSYADGPLGRMQAEDVIKLINFYESR' A
#
# COMPACT_ATOMS: atom_id res chain seq x y z
N MET A 1 -8.82 -10.47 10.47
CA MET A 1 -9.32 -11.25 9.33
C MET A 1 -8.82 -10.56 8.07
N GLY A 2 -8.23 -11.28 7.12
CA GLY A 2 -7.89 -10.70 5.82
C GLY A 2 -9.15 -10.65 4.97
N GLU A 3 -9.55 -9.46 4.55
CA GLU A 3 -10.61 -9.28 3.54
C GLU A 3 -9.95 -9.40 2.17
N GLY A 4 -10.56 -10.17 1.26
CA GLY A 4 -10.05 -10.33 -0.09
C GLY A 4 -10.18 -9.04 -0.89
N VAL A 5 -9.21 -8.74 -1.76
CA VAL A 5 -9.26 -7.59 -2.66
C VAL A 5 -9.93 -8.00 -3.98
N THR A 6 -10.83 -7.17 -4.50
CA THR A 6 -11.48 -7.38 -5.80
C THR A 6 -10.73 -6.69 -6.93
N HIS A 7 -10.99 -7.09 -8.18
CA HIS A 7 -10.44 -6.42 -9.37
C HIS A 7 -10.86 -4.95 -9.46
N ASP A 8 -12.06 -4.60 -8.98
CA ASP A 8 -12.53 -3.21 -8.92
C ASP A 8 -11.69 -2.38 -7.94
N ILE A 9 -11.35 -2.95 -6.79
CA ILE A 9 -10.45 -2.30 -5.82
C ILE A 9 -9.06 -2.14 -6.42
N ALA A 10 -8.52 -3.19 -7.06
CA ALA A 10 -7.21 -3.13 -7.73
C ALA A 10 -7.15 -2.01 -8.77
N ASN A 11 -8.18 -1.89 -9.60
CA ASN A 11 -8.32 -0.80 -10.57
C ASN A 11 -8.43 0.57 -9.90
N ALA A 12 -9.22 0.69 -8.83
CA ALA A 12 -9.41 1.94 -8.12
C ALA A 12 -8.11 2.50 -7.50
N ILE A 13 -7.24 1.61 -7.03
CA ILE A 13 -5.93 1.97 -6.48
C ILE A 13 -4.80 1.91 -7.53
N GLY A 14 -5.08 1.56 -8.79
CA GLY A 14 -4.07 1.44 -9.84
C GLY A 14 -3.04 0.33 -9.62
N ALA A 15 -3.38 -0.69 -8.83
CA ALA A 15 -2.52 -1.85 -8.62
C ALA A 15 -2.55 -2.78 -9.82
N TRP A 16 -1.41 -3.40 -10.14
CA TRP A 16 -1.38 -4.47 -11.14
C TRP A 16 -2.09 -5.72 -10.62
N TRP A 17 -2.84 -6.37 -11.51
CA TRP A 17 -3.57 -7.62 -11.25
C TRP A 17 -3.13 -8.70 -12.25
N GLU A 18 -3.02 -9.93 -11.78
CA GLU A 18 -2.72 -11.10 -12.61
C GLU A 18 -3.96 -12.00 -12.70
N ASP A 19 -4.58 -12.03 -13.87
CA ASP A 19 -5.84 -12.73 -14.09
C ASP A 19 -5.77 -14.25 -13.89
N ARG A 20 -4.62 -14.88 -14.20
CA ARG A 20 -4.52 -16.35 -14.16
C ARG A 20 -4.47 -16.89 -12.73
N ARG A 21 -3.79 -16.20 -11.83
CA ARG A 21 -3.58 -16.61 -10.43
C ARG A 21 -4.45 -15.83 -9.45
N GLU A 22 -5.18 -14.83 -9.94
CA GLU A 22 -6.02 -13.94 -9.13
C GLU A 22 -5.23 -13.30 -7.99
N ILE A 23 -4.03 -12.82 -8.31
CA ILE A 23 -3.16 -12.13 -7.36
C ILE A 23 -3.05 -10.66 -7.71
N ILE A 24 -2.98 -9.84 -6.67
CA ILE A 24 -2.76 -8.40 -6.76
C ILE A 24 -1.32 -8.06 -6.38
N GLN A 25 -0.79 -7.03 -7.02
CA GLN A 25 0.45 -6.38 -6.63
C GLN A 25 0.35 -5.87 -5.18
N PRO A 26 1.36 -6.12 -4.32
CA PRO A 26 1.42 -5.48 -3.01
C PRO A 26 1.42 -3.96 -3.16
N SER A 27 0.40 -3.33 -2.59
CA SER A 27 0.17 -1.89 -2.63
C SER A 27 -0.04 -1.40 -1.21
N GLU A 28 0.80 -0.46 -0.77
CA GLU A 28 0.89 -0.01 0.61
C GLU A 28 0.64 1.50 0.66
N PHE A 29 -0.19 1.95 1.60
CA PHE A 29 -0.57 3.35 1.73
C PHE A 29 -0.46 3.78 3.19
N ILE A 30 0.01 5.02 3.41
CA ILE A 30 -0.07 5.68 4.70
C ILE A 30 -1.07 6.83 4.56
N LEU A 31 -2.04 6.85 5.46
CA LEU A 31 -3.09 7.85 5.51
C LEU A 31 -2.81 8.86 6.60
N GLY A 32 -2.94 10.15 6.28
CA GLY A 32 -2.99 11.22 7.26
C GLY A 32 -4.33 11.25 8.00
N LEU A 33 -4.38 12.03 9.08
CA LEU A 33 -5.60 12.22 9.90
C LEU A 33 -6.76 12.84 9.11
N ASP A 34 -6.49 13.48 7.97
CA ASP A 34 -7.49 14.05 7.07
C ASP A 34 -7.98 13.06 5.99
N ASN A 35 -7.67 11.77 6.14
CA ASN A 35 -7.96 10.69 5.19
C ASN A 35 -7.29 10.86 3.82
N LYS A 36 -6.25 11.70 3.71
CA LYS A 36 -5.45 11.78 2.48
C LYS A 36 -4.28 10.83 2.53
N VAL A 37 -3.91 10.32 1.35
CA VAL A 37 -2.69 9.53 1.17
C VAL A 37 -1.48 10.46 1.30
N ILE A 38 -0.59 10.18 2.25
CA ILE A 38 0.65 10.94 2.46
C ILE A 38 1.89 10.21 1.94
N ALA A 39 1.79 8.88 1.76
CA ALA A 39 2.79 8.06 1.10
C ALA A 39 2.13 6.81 0.51
N SER A 40 2.69 6.32 -0.60
CA SER A 40 2.27 5.09 -1.28
C SER A 40 3.47 4.32 -1.80
N SER A 41 3.44 2.99 -1.71
CA SER A 41 4.43 2.09 -2.31
C SER A 41 3.75 0.99 -3.12
N TYR A 42 4.32 0.68 -4.28
CA TYR A 42 3.92 -0.44 -5.13
C TYR A 42 5.14 -1.32 -5.35
N ALA A 43 5.05 -2.57 -4.89
CA ALA A 43 6.17 -3.51 -4.89
C ALA A 43 5.99 -4.57 -5.97
N ASP A 44 7.10 -5.09 -6.51
CA ASP A 44 7.09 -6.31 -7.31
C ASP A 44 7.70 -7.45 -6.50
N GLY A 45 6.86 -8.43 -6.13
CA GLY A 45 7.26 -9.55 -5.30
C GLY A 45 7.67 -9.15 -3.86
N PRO A 46 8.83 -9.62 -3.34
CA PRO A 46 9.31 -9.28 -2.00
C PRO A 46 10.10 -7.96 -1.94
N LEU A 47 10.48 -7.38 -3.09
CA LEU A 47 11.31 -6.19 -3.17
C LEU A 47 10.45 -4.93 -3.15
N GLY A 48 10.87 -3.91 -2.40
CA GLY A 48 10.18 -2.61 -2.34
C GLY A 48 9.01 -2.55 -1.37
N ARG A 49 8.78 -3.60 -0.56
CA ARG A 49 7.80 -3.56 0.53
C ARG A 49 8.27 -2.65 1.66
N MET A 50 7.33 -1.93 2.26
CA MET A 50 7.60 -1.13 3.44
C MET A 50 7.88 -2.04 4.64
N GLN A 51 9.03 -1.84 5.28
CA GLN A 51 9.31 -2.46 6.57
C GLN A 51 8.63 -1.66 7.67
N ALA A 52 8.12 -2.36 8.69
CA ALA A 52 7.39 -1.72 9.79
C ALA A 52 8.21 -0.62 10.48
N GLU A 53 9.52 -0.82 10.64
CA GLU A 53 10.44 0.15 11.23
C GLU A 53 10.54 1.43 10.40
N ASP A 54 10.51 1.31 9.07
CA ASP A 54 10.61 2.45 8.16
C ASP A 54 9.29 3.22 8.09
N VAL A 55 8.15 2.54 8.24
CA VAL A 55 6.83 3.17 8.39
C VAL A 55 6.81 4.05 9.65
N ILE A 56 7.30 3.56 10.79
CA ILE A 56 7.35 4.33 12.04
C ILE A 56 8.23 5.59 11.86
N LYS A 57 9.41 5.45 11.25
CA LYS A 57 10.29 6.60 10.98
C LYS A 57 9.59 7.63 10.10
N LEU A 58 8.88 7.20 9.06
CA LEU A 58 8.18 8.08 8.14
C LEU A 58 7.01 8.81 8.83
N ILE A 59 6.23 8.11 9.65
CA ILE A 59 5.16 8.72 10.46
C ILE A 59 5.75 9.79 11.39
N ASN A 60 6.78 9.45 12.17
CA ASN A 60 7.42 10.42 13.07
C ASN A 60 7.97 11.64 12.33
N PHE A 61 8.51 11.45 11.12
CA PHE A 61 8.96 12.55 10.27
C PHE A 61 7.80 13.47 9.87
N TYR A 62 6.68 12.92 9.40
CA TYR A 62 5.50 13.71 9.04
C TYR A 62 4.85 14.43 10.24
N GLU A 63 4.79 13.78 11.41
CA GLU A 63 4.24 14.37 12.65
C GLU A 63 5.15 15.46 13.27
N SER A 64 6.44 15.48 12.92
CA SER A 64 7.39 16.49 13.41
C SER A 64 7.29 17.85 12.70
N ARG A 65 6.45 17.95 11.67
CA ARG A 65 6.17 19.18 10.90
C ARG A 65 4.94 19.89 11.44
#